data_AF-A0A519ULI2-F1
#
_entry.id   AF-A0A519ULI2-F1
#
_cell.length_a   1.000
_cell.length_b   1.000
_cell.length_c   1.000
_cell.angle_alpha   90.00
_cell.angle_beta   90.00
_cell.angle_gamma   90.00
#
_symmetry.space_group_name_H-M   'P 1'
#
loop_
_entity.id
_entity.type
_entity.pdbx_description
1 polymer ?
#
loop_
_entity_poly.entity_id
_entity_poly.type
_entity_poly.pdbx_seq_one_letter_code
_entity_poly.pdbx_strand_id
1 'polypeptide(L)'
;MSGVLLPGCAEPVASTAPEARPVFGPDSAWVRVAAGPHYARRGWWWQRLWGPHYRQLWAVPITAPVLRLGAAGLLPTQAGGSFQTNTLRLRTADGRIFVLRSVDKDLSRQVSAGWLDRAVGPVLRDQTCAAPPYGAYVAAALAKAAGVYHTNPRLVYLLPDSTLGTFQNRFQPALYLLEERPAHSQTHAPSFGRTELVGNSERMLRTVLARPTARVNAHAYLRARLLDMLIGDWSRRADQWRWAAFATAGGTEFRPIPRDRDQAFFRFDDGWLTRAVGRASTVRSI
;
A
#
# COMPACT_ATOMS: atom_id res chain seq x y z
N MET A 1 -50.72 -6.94 -30.19
CA MET A 1 -49.46 -6.48 -29.58
C MET A 1 -49.60 -6.63 -28.08
N SER A 2 -49.18 -7.76 -27.53
CA SER A 2 -49.23 -8.01 -26.07
C SER A 2 -47.80 -7.96 -25.55
N GLY A 3 -47.44 -6.84 -24.93
CA GLY A 3 -46.15 -6.64 -24.29
C GLY A 3 -46.09 -7.40 -22.97
N VAL A 4 -45.20 -8.39 -22.91
CA VAL A 4 -44.86 -9.09 -21.67
C VAL A 4 -44.02 -8.13 -20.80
N LEU A 5 -44.61 -7.66 -19.70
CA LEU A 5 -43.90 -6.94 -18.65
C LEU A 5 -43.05 -7.95 -17.87
N LEU A 6 -41.73 -7.89 -18.03
CA LEU A 6 -40.80 -8.63 -17.17
C LEU A 6 -40.82 -8.00 -15.77
N PRO A 7 -41.08 -8.77 -14.69
CA PRO A 7 -41.02 -8.26 -13.35
C PRO A 7 -39.55 -7.97 -13.00
N GLY A 8 -39.24 -6.69 -12.77
CA GLY A 8 -37.98 -6.28 -12.18
C GLY A 8 -37.86 -6.89 -10.80
N CYS A 9 -36.98 -7.89 -10.65
CA CYS A 9 -36.61 -8.42 -9.37
C CYS A 9 -35.79 -7.37 -8.62
N ALA A 10 -36.46 -6.57 -7.78
CA ALA A 10 -35.79 -5.83 -6.73
C ALA A 10 -35.20 -6.86 -5.76
N GLU A 11 -33.88 -7.02 -5.77
CA GLU A 11 -33.19 -7.87 -4.82
C GLU A 11 -33.51 -7.42 -3.38
N PRO A 12 -33.78 -8.34 -2.45
CA PRO A 12 -33.83 -7.99 -1.05
C PRO A 12 -32.46 -7.44 -0.65
N VAL A 13 -32.45 -6.20 -0.15
CA VAL A 13 -31.28 -5.55 0.42
C VAL A 13 -30.77 -6.46 1.54
N ALA A 14 -29.68 -7.19 1.26
CA ALA A 14 -28.97 -7.93 2.28
C ALA A 14 -28.63 -6.96 3.42
N SER A 15 -29.02 -7.34 4.63
CA SER A 15 -28.83 -6.60 5.88
C SER A 15 -27.52 -5.82 5.86
N THR A 16 -27.64 -4.51 5.81
CA THR A 16 -26.53 -3.57 5.91
C THR A 16 -25.90 -3.75 7.28
N ALA A 17 -24.74 -4.40 7.34
CA ALA A 17 -23.84 -4.20 8.47
C ALA A 17 -23.64 -2.67 8.57
N PRO A 18 -24.09 -2.01 9.66
CA PRO A 18 -23.92 -0.57 9.79
C PRO A 18 -22.43 -0.29 9.69
N GLU A 19 -22.10 0.83 9.02
CA GLU A 19 -20.74 1.36 8.97
C GLU A 19 -20.25 1.43 10.43
N ALA A 20 -19.43 0.45 10.84
CA ALA A 20 -19.07 0.33 12.24
C ALA A 20 -18.21 1.54 12.57
N ARG A 21 -18.84 2.54 13.21
CA ARG A 21 -18.19 3.77 13.62
C ARG A 21 -16.93 3.41 14.41
N PRO A 22 -15.84 4.19 14.29
CA PRO A 22 -14.64 3.92 15.07
C PRO A 22 -14.98 3.88 16.56
N VAL A 23 -14.61 2.79 17.24
CA VAL A 23 -14.79 2.62 18.69
C VAL A 23 -13.45 2.87 19.37
N PHE A 24 -13.35 3.95 20.14
CA PHE A 24 -12.13 4.32 20.85
C PHE A 24 -12.05 3.63 22.21
N GLY A 25 -10.84 3.27 22.62
CA GLY A 25 -10.57 2.85 23.99
C GLY A 25 -10.85 3.97 25.00
N PRO A 26 -11.07 3.66 26.30
CA PRO A 26 -11.38 4.65 27.32
C PRO A 26 -10.34 5.78 27.44
N ASP A 27 -9.08 5.47 27.16
CA ASP A 27 -7.93 6.39 27.17
C ASP A 27 -7.66 7.06 25.81
N SER A 28 -8.45 6.73 24.79
CA SER A 28 -8.24 7.14 23.39
C SER A 28 -6.84 6.77 22.83
N ALA A 29 -6.15 5.78 23.41
CA ALA A 29 -4.84 5.33 22.93
C ALA A 29 -4.94 4.39 21.73
N TRP A 30 -6.09 3.73 21.57
CA TRP A 30 -6.38 2.83 20.46
C TRP A 30 -7.81 3.02 19.95
N VAL A 31 -8.03 2.53 18.74
CA VAL A 31 -9.35 2.52 18.10
C VAL A 31 -9.58 1.19 17.40
N ARG A 32 -10.82 0.70 17.45
CA ARG A 32 -11.30 -0.45 16.69
C ARG A 32 -12.16 0.03 15.53
N VAL A 33 -11.72 -0.21 14.30
CA VAL A 33 -12.37 0.27 13.07
C VAL A 33 -12.04 -0.64 11.89
N ALA A 34 -12.96 -0.76 10.93
CA ALA A 34 -12.70 -1.46 9.66
C ALA A 34 -12.00 -0.52 8.67
N ALA A 35 -11.08 -1.05 7.85
CA ALA A 35 -10.34 -0.23 6.89
C ALA A 35 -11.21 0.32 5.75
N GLY A 36 -12.21 -0.44 5.30
CA GLY A 36 -13.08 -0.06 4.19
C GLY A 36 -14.37 -0.87 4.17
N PRO A 37 -15.25 -0.71 5.18
CA PRO A 37 -16.49 -1.50 5.28
C PRO A 37 -17.44 -1.29 4.09
N HIS A 38 -17.32 -0.16 3.41
CA HIS A 38 -18.12 0.16 2.22
C HIS A 38 -17.89 -0.83 1.05
N TYR A 39 -16.73 -1.51 0.96
CA TYR A 39 -16.47 -2.51 -0.08
C TYR A 39 -17.35 -3.75 0.03
N ALA A 40 -17.80 -4.10 1.24
CA ALA A 40 -18.65 -5.26 1.49
C ALA A 40 -20.13 -5.03 1.09
N ARG A 41 -20.51 -3.81 0.71
CA ARG A 41 -21.90 -3.47 0.34
C ARG A 41 -22.32 -3.93 -1.05
N ARG A 42 -21.39 -4.41 -1.89
CA ARG A 42 -21.69 -4.81 -3.27
C ARG A 42 -22.42 -6.15 -3.30
N GLY A 43 -23.54 -6.20 -4.02
CA GLY A 43 -24.36 -7.41 -4.17
C GLY A 43 -23.70 -8.52 -5.00
N TRP A 44 -24.36 -9.68 -5.05
CA TRP A 44 -23.83 -10.89 -5.67
C TRP A 44 -23.51 -10.72 -7.16
N TRP A 45 -24.40 -10.09 -7.95
CA TRP A 45 -24.15 -9.86 -9.39
C TRP A 45 -22.88 -9.04 -9.64
N TRP A 46 -22.67 -7.98 -8.86
CA TRP A 46 -21.47 -7.15 -8.95
C TRP A 46 -20.21 -7.96 -8.66
N GLN A 47 -20.23 -8.78 -7.61
CA GLN A 47 -19.11 -9.64 -7.25
C GLN A 47 -18.86 -10.75 -8.28
N ARG A 48 -19.89 -11.27 -8.95
CA ARG A 48 -19.70 -12.24 -10.05
C ARG A 48 -19.06 -11.59 -11.27
N LEU A 49 -19.44 -10.36 -11.58
CA LEU A 49 -18.89 -9.61 -12.71
C LEU A 49 -17.45 -9.16 -12.46
N TRP A 50 -17.20 -8.48 -11.34
CA TRP A 50 -15.92 -7.84 -11.03
C TRP A 50 -14.98 -8.70 -10.19
N GLY A 51 -15.54 -9.55 -9.34
CA GLY A 51 -14.80 -10.45 -8.45
C GLY A 51 -15.15 -10.22 -6.98
N PRO A 52 -15.16 -11.28 -6.15
CA PRO A 52 -15.39 -11.14 -4.71
C PRO A 52 -14.24 -10.41 -4.01
N HIS A 53 -13.02 -10.47 -4.54
CA HIS A 53 -11.80 -9.83 -4.01
C HIS A 53 -11.62 -10.04 -2.49
N TYR A 54 -10.96 -9.10 -1.80
CA TYR A 54 -10.80 -9.13 -0.35
C TYR A 54 -11.86 -8.31 0.40
N ARG A 55 -13.02 -8.03 -0.22
CA ARG A 55 -14.08 -7.14 0.31
C ARG A 55 -14.44 -7.42 1.77
N GLN A 56 -14.52 -8.70 2.15
CA GLN A 56 -14.82 -9.11 3.52
C GLN A 56 -13.70 -8.74 4.50
N LEU A 57 -12.43 -8.94 4.10
CA LEU A 57 -11.28 -8.56 4.91
C LEU A 57 -11.21 -7.05 5.16
N TRP A 58 -11.64 -6.23 4.19
CA TRP A 58 -11.76 -4.77 4.34
C TRP A 58 -12.83 -4.34 5.34
N ALA A 59 -13.84 -5.18 5.58
CA ALA A 59 -14.91 -4.92 6.53
C ALA A 59 -14.64 -5.44 7.95
N VAL A 60 -13.57 -6.23 8.16
CA VAL A 60 -13.19 -6.73 9.48
C VAL A 60 -12.67 -5.58 10.34
N PRO A 61 -13.29 -5.27 11.50
CA PRO A 61 -12.76 -4.25 12.40
C PRO A 61 -11.47 -4.71 13.06
N ILE A 62 -10.43 -3.89 13.00
CA ILE A 62 -9.13 -4.12 13.61
C ILE A 62 -8.85 -3.05 14.66
N THR A 63 -8.12 -3.43 15.71
CA THR A 63 -7.59 -2.50 16.70
C THR A 63 -6.26 -1.94 16.24
N ALA A 64 -6.13 -0.62 16.21
CA ALA A 64 -4.89 0.08 15.89
C ALA A 64 -4.60 1.18 16.93
N PRO A 65 -3.33 1.47 17.23
CA PRO A 65 -2.97 2.60 18.08
C PRO A 65 -3.31 3.92 17.38
N VAL A 66 -3.77 4.90 18.17
CA VAL A 66 -3.97 6.27 17.70
C VAL A 66 -2.61 6.97 17.62
N LEU A 67 -2.25 7.44 16.43
CA LEU A 67 -1.02 8.20 16.20
C LEU A 67 -1.24 9.67 16.56
N ARG A 68 -0.44 10.16 17.51
CA ARG A 68 -0.27 11.58 17.81
C ARG A 68 1.12 12.00 17.34
N LEU A 69 1.20 12.80 16.29
CA LEU A 69 2.45 13.11 15.59
C LEU A 69 3.45 13.82 16.51
N GLY A 70 3.01 14.84 17.26
CA GLY A 70 3.85 15.58 18.20
C GLY A 70 4.43 14.67 19.30
N ALA A 71 3.59 13.83 19.91
CA ALA A 71 4.03 12.88 20.94
C ALA A 71 4.99 11.81 20.40
N ALA A 72 4.84 11.42 19.14
CA ALA A 72 5.74 10.50 18.46
C ALA A 72 7.03 11.17 17.94
N GLY A 73 7.18 12.49 18.09
CA GLY A 73 8.30 13.26 17.55
C GLY A 73 8.37 13.23 16.01
N LEU A 74 7.23 13.09 15.33
CA LEU A 74 7.13 12.97 13.88
C LEU A 74 6.67 14.30 13.27
N LEU A 75 7.58 14.98 12.58
CA LEU A 75 7.30 16.26 11.95
C LEU A 75 6.97 16.09 10.46
N PRO A 76 5.79 16.54 10.00
CA PRO A 76 5.45 16.57 8.58
C PRO A 76 6.41 17.46 7.79
N THR A 77 6.92 16.92 6.68
CA THR A 77 7.90 17.61 5.82
C THR A 77 7.42 17.76 4.39
N GLN A 78 6.75 16.73 3.86
CA GLN A 78 6.33 16.74 2.46
C GLN A 78 5.14 15.82 2.25
N ALA A 79 4.05 16.38 1.72
CA ALA A 79 2.96 15.56 1.18
C ALA A 79 3.26 15.18 -0.28
N GLY A 80 2.87 13.97 -0.64
CA GLY A 80 2.98 13.44 -1.99
C GLY A 80 1.98 12.30 -2.17
N GLY A 81 2.33 11.39 -3.07
CA GLY A 81 1.44 10.33 -3.51
C GLY A 81 0.76 10.69 -4.83
N SER A 82 0.40 9.66 -5.58
CA SER A 82 -0.32 9.80 -6.85
C SER A 82 -1.81 10.04 -6.60
N PHE A 83 -2.60 10.03 -7.67
CA PHE A 83 -4.03 10.32 -7.67
C PHE A 83 -4.88 9.41 -6.77
N GLN A 84 -4.33 8.29 -6.27
CA GLN A 84 -5.05 7.28 -5.50
C GLN A 84 -4.68 7.23 -4.01
N THR A 85 -3.53 7.79 -3.60
CA THR A 85 -2.97 7.53 -2.27
C THR A 85 -2.35 8.78 -1.68
N ASN A 86 -2.82 9.20 -0.50
CA ASN A 86 -2.13 10.25 0.27
C ASN A 86 -0.89 9.67 0.93
N THR A 87 0.26 10.30 0.67
CA THR A 87 1.52 9.96 1.32
C THR A 87 2.08 11.18 2.02
N LEU A 88 2.46 11.06 3.30
CA LEU A 88 3.14 12.09 4.06
C LEU A 88 4.54 11.61 4.42
N ARG A 89 5.56 12.39 4.08
CA ARG A 89 6.90 12.22 4.65
C ARG A 89 6.93 12.92 6.00
N LEU A 90 7.34 12.15 6.99
CA LEU A 90 7.53 12.59 8.36
C LEU A 90 9.04 12.50 8.66
N ARG A 91 9.55 13.39 9.50
CA ARG A 91 10.95 13.39 9.93
C ARG A 91 11.01 13.48 11.44
N THR A 92 11.87 12.69 12.03
CA THR A 92 12.19 12.73 13.46
C THR A 92 13.35 13.69 13.73
N ALA A 93 13.54 14.09 14.99
CA ALA A 93 14.64 14.99 15.40
C ALA A 93 16.03 14.42 15.07
N ASP A 94 16.20 13.09 15.15
CA ASP A 94 17.42 12.37 14.79
C ASP A 94 17.61 12.18 13.27
N GLY A 95 16.73 12.76 12.45
CA GLY A 95 16.85 12.78 10.99
C GLY A 95 16.30 11.54 10.26
N ARG A 96 15.73 10.55 10.97
CA ARG A 96 15.05 9.43 10.32
C ARG A 96 13.80 9.90 9.58
N ILE A 97 13.52 9.25 8.46
CA ILE A 97 12.41 9.59 7.59
C ILE A 97 11.37 8.49 7.67
N PHE A 98 10.14 8.86 7.97
CA PHE A 98 9.00 7.97 7.96
C PHE A 98 8.05 8.36 6.82
N VAL A 99 7.24 7.41 6.41
CA VAL A 99 6.17 7.59 5.44
C VAL A 99 4.87 7.13 6.06
N LEU A 100 3.89 8.03 6.09
CA LEU A 100 2.52 7.75 6.46
C LEU A 100 1.67 7.67 5.18
N ARG A 101 0.93 6.58 4.98
CA ARG A 101 0.15 6.31 3.77
C ARG A 101 -1.25 5.85 4.13
N SER A 102 -2.28 6.38 3.49
CA SER A 102 -3.66 5.91 3.74
C SER A 102 -3.79 4.43 3.38
N VAL A 103 -4.48 3.64 4.21
CA VAL A 103 -4.79 2.23 3.91
C VAL A 103 -5.86 2.16 2.85
N ASP A 104 -7.01 2.82 3.07
CA ASP A 104 -8.03 3.01 2.04
C ASP A 104 -7.58 4.09 1.04
N LYS A 105 -7.77 3.80 -0.25
CA LYS A 105 -7.36 4.69 -1.35
C LYS A 105 -8.55 5.56 -1.73
N ASP A 106 -8.48 6.83 -1.33
CA ASP A 106 -9.51 7.80 -1.67
C ASP A 106 -9.31 8.34 -3.09
N LEU A 107 -10.09 7.79 -4.03
CA LEU A 107 -10.17 8.25 -5.42
C LEU A 107 -11.09 9.47 -5.61
N SER A 108 -11.73 10.00 -4.56
CA SER A 108 -12.72 11.08 -4.69
C SER A 108 -12.15 12.34 -5.37
N ARG A 109 -10.83 12.55 -5.27
CA ARG A 109 -10.11 13.66 -5.91
C ARG A 109 -9.86 13.50 -7.40
N GLN A 110 -10.14 12.34 -7.99
CA GLN A 110 -10.00 12.07 -9.42
C GLN A 110 -11.25 12.33 -10.24
N VAL A 111 -12.38 12.65 -9.61
CA VAL A 111 -13.55 13.02 -10.40
C VAL A 111 -13.31 14.41 -10.97
N SER A 112 -12.60 14.48 -12.09
CA SER A 112 -12.69 15.65 -12.96
C SER A 112 -14.18 15.85 -13.27
N ALA A 113 -14.59 17.09 -13.55
CA ALA A 113 -15.99 17.44 -13.73
C ALA A 113 -16.68 16.79 -14.96
N GLY A 114 -16.04 15.82 -15.62
CA GLY A 114 -16.59 15.02 -16.71
C GLY A 114 -17.49 13.87 -16.23
N TRP A 115 -18.46 13.50 -17.07
CA TRP A 115 -19.42 12.43 -16.78
C TRP A 115 -18.77 11.04 -16.72
N LEU A 116 -17.71 10.80 -17.51
CA LEU A 116 -16.98 9.53 -17.54
C LEU A 116 -16.32 9.22 -16.19
N ASP A 117 -15.68 10.21 -15.56
CA ASP A 117 -14.99 10.00 -14.28
C ASP A 117 -15.97 9.74 -13.14
N ARG A 118 -17.15 10.37 -13.18
CA ARG A 118 -18.24 10.09 -12.23
C ARG A 118 -18.78 8.66 -12.36
N ALA A 119 -18.79 8.11 -13.57
CA ALA A 119 -19.24 6.75 -13.82
C ALA A 119 -18.17 5.70 -13.47
N VAL A 120 -16.91 5.96 -13.82
CA VAL A 120 -15.79 5.01 -13.71
C VAL A 120 -15.11 5.07 -12.34
N GLY A 121 -15.04 6.24 -11.70
CA GLY A 121 -14.39 6.43 -10.40
C GLY A 121 -14.87 5.47 -9.30
N PRO A 122 -16.19 5.27 -9.11
CA PRO A 122 -16.70 4.30 -8.13
C PRO A 122 -16.31 2.85 -8.43
N VAL A 123 -16.17 2.48 -9.71
CA VAL A 123 -15.71 1.15 -10.13
C VAL A 123 -14.23 1.00 -9.77
N LEU A 124 -13.38 1.95 -10.18
CA LEU A 124 -11.95 1.91 -9.88
C LEU A 124 -11.69 1.90 -8.38
N ARG A 125 -12.48 2.65 -7.60
CA ARG A 125 -12.38 2.64 -6.15
C ARG A 125 -12.73 1.25 -5.61
N ASP A 126 -13.84 0.66 -6.07
CA ASP A 126 -14.25 -0.70 -5.71
C ASP A 126 -13.13 -1.71 -5.98
N GLN A 127 -12.46 -1.60 -7.13
CA GLN A 127 -11.37 -2.50 -7.51
C GLN A 127 -10.11 -2.37 -6.64
N THR A 128 -10.01 -1.36 -5.77
CA THR A 128 -8.93 -1.30 -4.75
C THR A 128 -8.96 -2.51 -3.82
N CYS A 129 -10.14 -3.09 -3.56
CA CYS A 129 -10.26 -4.25 -2.69
C CYS A 129 -9.70 -5.55 -3.29
N ALA A 130 -9.23 -5.53 -4.54
CA ALA A 130 -8.43 -6.59 -5.15
C ALA A 130 -7.07 -6.77 -4.45
N ALA A 131 -6.54 -5.73 -3.79
CA ALA A 131 -5.45 -5.85 -2.83
C ALA A 131 -6.02 -6.00 -1.40
N PRO A 132 -5.46 -6.87 -0.55
CA PRO A 132 -5.85 -6.90 0.86
C PRO A 132 -5.32 -5.65 1.60
N PRO A 133 -6.09 -5.10 2.56
CA PRO A 133 -5.72 -3.86 3.27
C PRO A 133 -4.46 -4.03 4.14
N TYR A 134 -4.12 -5.28 4.48
CA TYR A 134 -3.03 -5.61 5.40
C TYR A 134 -1.91 -6.44 4.76
N GLY A 135 -1.87 -6.54 3.42
CA GLY A 135 -0.87 -7.36 2.71
C GLY A 135 0.58 -6.98 3.02
N ALA A 136 0.87 -5.68 3.12
CA ALA A 136 2.22 -5.17 3.39
C ALA A 136 2.80 -5.66 4.74
N TYR A 137 1.97 -5.85 5.76
CA TYR A 137 2.41 -6.31 7.09
C TYR A 137 2.83 -7.78 7.05
N VAL A 138 2.03 -8.61 6.36
CA VAL A 138 2.36 -10.03 6.15
C VAL A 138 3.59 -10.16 5.26
N ALA A 139 3.68 -9.36 4.20
CA ALA A 139 4.85 -9.35 3.31
C ALA A 139 6.16 -9.02 4.05
N ALA A 140 6.13 -8.10 5.02
CA ALA A 140 7.30 -7.78 5.83
C ALA A 140 7.75 -8.98 6.71
N ALA A 141 6.81 -9.71 7.31
CA ALA A 141 7.10 -10.90 8.09
C ALA A 141 7.70 -12.03 7.21
N LEU A 142 7.13 -12.26 6.03
CA LEU A 142 7.66 -13.23 5.06
C LEU A 142 9.04 -12.83 4.54
N ALA A 143 9.27 -11.54 4.27
CA ALA A 143 10.58 -11.04 3.85
C ALA A 143 11.65 -11.29 4.93
N LYS A 144 11.32 -11.03 6.20
CA LYS A 144 12.20 -11.36 7.32
C LYS A 144 12.55 -12.84 7.35
N ALA A 145 11.55 -13.71 7.26
CA ALA A 145 11.74 -15.16 7.27
C ALA A 145 12.57 -15.66 6.07
N ALA A 146 12.37 -15.05 4.90
CA ALA A 146 13.12 -15.37 3.69
C ALA A 146 14.54 -14.80 3.66
N GLY A 147 14.95 -13.97 4.64
CA GLY A 147 16.25 -13.29 4.62
C GLY A 147 16.37 -12.23 3.52
N VAL A 148 15.26 -11.52 3.25
CA VAL A 148 15.17 -10.36 2.37
C VAL A 148 15.06 -9.11 3.23
N TYR A 149 15.85 -8.06 2.93
CA TYR A 149 15.70 -6.78 3.61
C TYR A 149 14.30 -6.21 3.40
N HIS A 150 13.76 -5.51 4.40
CA HIS A 150 12.36 -5.11 4.40
C HIS A 150 12.10 -3.87 5.24
N THR A 151 11.06 -3.12 4.89
CA THR A 151 10.50 -2.09 5.77
C THR A 151 9.69 -2.72 6.90
N ASN A 152 9.39 -1.92 7.92
CA ASN A 152 8.64 -2.35 9.10
C ASN A 152 7.34 -1.54 9.18
N PRO A 153 6.31 -1.91 8.39
CA PRO A 153 5.05 -1.18 8.39
C PRO A 153 4.31 -1.38 9.72
N ARG A 154 3.73 -0.30 10.24
CA ARG A 154 2.88 -0.28 11.43
C ARG A 154 1.53 0.32 11.08
N LEU A 155 0.46 -0.37 11.46
CA LEU A 155 -0.89 0.14 11.32
C LEU A 155 -1.14 1.15 12.44
N VAL A 156 -1.62 2.33 12.07
CA VAL A 156 -1.95 3.40 13.01
C VAL A 156 -3.25 4.08 12.57
N TYR A 157 -3.93 4.72 13.51
CA TYR A 157 -5.07 5.58 13.20
C TYR A 157 -4.70 7.04 13.42
N LEU A 158 -4.85 7.88 12.40
CA LEU A 158 -4.58 9.30 12.50
C LEU A 158 -5.88 10.02 12.86
N LEU A 159 -5.87 10.86 13.89
CA LEU A 159 -6.93 11.83 14.19
C LEU A 159 -6.51 13.21 13.67
N PRO A 160 -7.41 14.21 13.64
CA PRO A 160 -7.02 15.59 13.36
C PRO A 160 -5.91 16.00 14.34
N ASP A 161 -4.77 16.44 13.81
CA ASP A 161 -3.55 16.75 14.57
C ASP A 161 -3.00 18.08 14.09
N SER A 162 -2.82 19.04 14.99
CA SER A 162 -2.31 20.38 14.65
C SER A 162 -0.89 20.34 14.05
N THR A 163 -0.09 19.32 14.40
CA THR A 163 1.25 19.08 13.86
C THR A 163 1.25 18.90 12.34
N LEU A 164 0.11 18.52 11.74
CA LEU A 164 -0.05 18.45 10.29
C LEU A 164 0.10 19.81 9.59
N GLY A 165 -0.14 20.93 10.29
CA GLY A 165 -0.03 22.27 9.72
C GLY A 165 -0.79 22.42 8.39
N THR A 166 -0.08 22.80 7.33
CA THR A 166 -0.66 22.99 5.99
C THR A 166 -1.18 21.70 5.34
N PHE A 167 -0.83 20.53 5.88
CA PHE A 167 -1.26 19.23 5.36
C PHE A 167 -2.63 18.78 5.91
N GLN A 168 -3.22 19.45 6.91
CA GLN A 168 -4.46 19.02 7.58
C GLN A 168 -5.58 18.67 6.58
N ASN A 169 -5.80 19.50 5.56
CA ASN A 169 -6.86 19.29 4.56
C ASN A 169 -6.67 18.04 3.70
N ARG A 170 -5.46 17.45 3.66
CA ARG A 170 -5.15 16.25 2.87
C ARG A 170 -5.27 14.96 3.67
N PHE A 171 -5.27 15.01 4.99
CA PHE A 171 -5.22 13.84 5.86
C PHE A 171 -6.43 13.82 6.78
N GLN A 172 -7.36 12.91 6.49
CA GLN A 172 -8.59 12.73 7.25
C GLN A 172 -8.44 11.63 8.30
N PRO A 173 -9.35 11.57 9.29
CA PRO A 173 -9.38 10.50 10.27
C PRO A 173 -9.57 9.12 9.62
N ALA A 174 -8.54 8.28 9.66
CA ALA A 174 -8.54 6.98 8.99
C ALA A 174 -7.40 6.10 9.50
N LEU A 175 -7.38 4.85 9.03
CA LEU A 175 -6.22 3.97 9.15
C LEU A 175 -5.13 4.36 8.14
N TYR A 176 -3.90 4.41 8.63
CA TYR A 176 -2.70 4.67 7.86
C TYR A 176 -1.64 3.60 8.15
N LEU A 177 -0.82 3.33 7.15
CA LEU A 177 0.43 2.60 7.27
C LEU A 177 1.55 3.61 7.55
N LEU A 178 2.23 3.44 8.68
CA LEU A 178 3.44 4.17 9.06
C LEU A 178 4.67 3.26 8.87
N GLU A 179 5.62 3.64 8.03
CA GLU A 179 6.86 2.87 7.83
C GLU A 179 8.08 3.78 7.74
N GLU A 180 9.22 3.31 8.26
CA GLU A 180 10.50 3.97 8.02
C GLU A 180 10.90 3.85 6.55
N ARG A 181 11.33 4.97 5.96
CA ARG A 181 11.84 5.03 4.59
C ARG A 181 13.35 4.81 4.62
N PRO A 182 13.86 3.74 3.97
CA PRO A 182 15.30 3.52 3.85
C PRO A 182 15.92 4.65 3.03
N ALA A 183 16.73 5.48 3.68
CA ALA A 183 17.43 6.60 3.07
C ALA A 183 18.66 6.97 3.90
N HIS A 184 19.72 7.47 3.26
CA HIS A 184 20.95 7.86 3.95
C HIS A 184 21.53 6.70 4.78
N SER A 185 22.10 6.99 5.95
CA SER A 185 22.58 5.97 6.88
C SER A 185 21.43 5.20 7.53
N GLN A 186 21.62 3.90 7.68
CA GLN A 186 20.67 2.96 8.28
C GLN A 186 21.39 2.00 9.24
N THR A 187 22.47 2.46 9.88
CA THR A 187 23.28 1.66 10.82
C THR A 187 22.48 1.16 12.03
N HIS A 188 21.42 1.88 12.42
CA HIS A 188 20.49 1.49 13.48
C HIS A 188 19.54 0.35 13.09
N ALA A 189 19.38 0.06 11.79
CA ALA A 189 18.30 -0.80 11.29
C ALA A 189 18.82 -2.14 10.70
N PRO A 190 18.73 -3.24 11.46
CA PRO A 190 19.07 -4.58 10.95
C PRO A 190 18.27 -5.01 9.73
N SER A 191 16.99 -4.61 9.64
CA SER A 191 16.11 -4.95 8.51
C SER A 191 16.54 -4.28 7.19
N PHE A 192 17.43 -3.28 7.25
CA PHE A 192 18.06 -2.63 6.10
C PHE A 192 19.54 -3.01 5.95
N GLY A 193 20.02 -3.96 6.76
CA GLY A 193 21.38 -4.49 6.70
C GLY A 193 22.43 -3.66 7.44
N ARG A 194 22.04 -2.72 8.32
CA ARG A 194 22.97 -1.83 9.06
C ARG A 194 23.98 -1.09 8.17
N THR A 195 23.54 -0.68 6.98
CA THR A 195 24.39 0.01 6.01
C THR A 195 24.60 1.48 6.38
N GLU A 196 25.77 2.02 6.06
CA GLU A 196 26.06 3.46 6.15
C GLU A 196 25.39 4.27 5.05
N LEU A 197 24.95 3.63 3.96
CA LEU A 197 24.40 4.33 2.80
C LEU A 197 23.32 3.54 2.09
N VAL A 198 22.14 4.15 2.01
CA VAL A 198 21.04 3.72 1.16
C VAL A 198 20.82 4.69 0.00
N GLY A 199 20.87 4.16 -1.23
CA GLY A 199 20.58 4.87 -2.48
C GLY A 199 19.25 4.48 -3.14
N ASN A 200 18.82 5.29 -4.11
CA ASN A 200 17.75 4.90 -5.06
C ASN A 200 18.34 4.07 -6.21
N SER A 201 17.47 3.48 -7.04
CA SER A 201 17.87 2.66 -8.19
C SER A 201 18.72 3.42 -9.20
N GLU A 202 18.43 4.68 -9.45
CA GLU A 202 19.21 5.53 -10.37
C GLU A 202 20.66 5.69 -9.90
N ARG A 203 20.88 6.05 -8.62
CA ARG A 203 22.22 6.17 -8.04
C ARG A 203 22.96 4.84 -8.09
N MET A 204 22.28 3.74 -7.77
CA MET A 204 22.86 2.39 -7.83
C MET A 204 23.30 2.08 -9.27
N LEU A 205 22.41 2.20 -10.25
CA LEU A 205 22.68 1.88 -11.65
C LEU A 205 23.83 2.74 -12.19
N ARG A 206 23.80 4.05 -11.96
CA ARG A 206 24.90 4.95 -12.35
C ARG A 206 26.23 4.53 -11.75
N THR A 207 26.24 4.07 -10.49
CA THR A 207 27.48 3.64 -9.82
C THR A 207 28.01 2.34 -10.42
N VAL A 208 27.14 1.35 -10.65
CA VAL A 208 27.50 0.06 -11.25
C VAL A 208 27.99 0.24 -12.69
N LEU A 209 27.36 1.10 -13.49
CA LEU A 209 27.77 1.38 -14.86
C LEU A 209 29.08 2.16 -14.95
N ALA A 210 29.36 3.03 -13.98
CA ALA A 210 30.57 3.86 -13.99
C ALA A 210 31.81 3.19 -13.36
N ARG A 211 31.63 2.14 -12.55
CA ARG A 211 32.72 1.52 -11.77
C ARG A 211 32.71 0.00 -11.93
N PRO A 212 33.74 -0.61 -12.56
CA PRO A 212 33.84 -2.07 -12.71
C PRO A 212 33.85 -2.85 -11.39
N THR A 213 34.25 -2.19 -10.30
CA THR A 213 34.29 -2.76 -8.93
C THR A 213 32.98 -2.59 -8.16
N ALA A 214 31.97 -1.95 -8.75
CA ALA A 214 30.65 -1.83 -8.16
C ALA A 214 29.70 -2.89 -8.75
N ARG A 215 29.03 -3.65 -7.90
CA ARG A 215 28.13 -4.73 -8.34
C ARG A 215 26.87 -4.81 -7.50
N VAL A 216 25.80 -5.32 -8.11
CA VAL A 216 24.60 -5.75 -7.38
C VAL A 216 24.81 -7.17 -6.87
N ASN A 217 24.40 -7.43 -5.63
CA ASN A 217 24.31 -8.79 -5.11
C ASN A 217 23.16 -9.53 -5.81
N ALA A 218 23.48 -10.26 -6.88
CA ALA A 218 22.51 -10.94 -7.73
C ALA A 218 21.66 -11.96 -6.96
N HIS A 219 22.25 -12.68 -6.01
CA HIS A 219 21.53 -13.67 -5.21
C HIS A 219 20.51 -13.02 -4.28
N ALA A 220 20.88 -11.93 -3.59
CA ALA A 220 19.94 -11.18 -2.75
C ALA A 220 18.80 -10.56 -3.58
N TYR A 221 19.11 -10.10 -4.80
CA TYR A 221 18.09 -9.59 -5.72
C TYR A 221 17.16 -10.68 -6.23
N LEU A 222 17.68 -11.81 -6.70
CA LEU A 222 16.88 -12.94 -7.14
C LEU A 222 15.95 -13.44 -6.01
N ARG A 223 16.47 -13.58 -4.80
CA ARG A 223 15.67 -13.94 -3.62
C ARG A 223 14.52 -12.97 -3.37
N ALA A 224 14.77 -11.67 -3.43
CA ALA A 224 13.72 -10.67 -3.29
C ALA A 224 12.66 -10.77 -4.40
N ARG A 225 13.08 -11.02 -5.65
CA ARG A 225 12.18 -11.22 -6.80
C ARG A 225 11.35 -12.50 -6.70
N LEU A 226 11.93 -13.60 -6.24
CA LEU A 226 11.20 -14.84 -6.00
C LEU A 226 10.14 -14.67 -4.91
N LEU A 227 10.46 -13.92 -3.84
CA LEU A 227 9.47 -13.57 -2.84
C LEU A 227 8.34 -12.71 -3.45
N ASP A 228 8.66 -11.74 -4.32
CA ASP A 228 7.67 -10.93 -5.01
C ASP A 228 6.70 -11.80 -5.83
N MET A 229 7.22 -12.80 -6.54
CA MET A 229 6.41 -13.76 -7.30
C MET A 229 5.54 -14.62 -6.37
N LEU A 230 6.12 -15.14 -5.29
CA LEU A 230 5.42 -15.98 -4.32
C LEU A 230 4.20 -15.28 -3.69
N ILE A 231 4.36 -13.99 -3.36
CA ILE A 231 3.28 -13.22 -2.73
C ILE A 231 2.43 -12.45 -3.75
N GLY A 232 2.62 -12.65 -5.06
CA GLY A 232 1.84 -11.96 -6.11
C GLY A 232 1.98 -10.44 -6.11
N ASP A 233 3.15 -9.91 -5.71
CA ASP A 233 3.40 -8.47 -5.68
C ASP A 233 3.96 -7.98 -7.03
N TRP A 234 3.02 -7.64 -7.92
CA TRP A 234 3.28 -7.36 -9.33
C TRP A 234 3.88 -5.98 -9.61
N SER A 235 3.68 -5.00 -8.72
CA SER A 235 4.15 -3.63 -8.91
C SER A 235 5.55 -3.47 -8.36
N ARG A 236 6.54 -3.41 -9.28
CA ARG A 236 7.99 -3.36 -8.95
C ARG A 236 8.77 -2.33 -9.76
N ARG A 237 8.30 -1.09 -9.68
CA ARG A 237 8.92 0.11 -10.25
C ARG A 237 10.22 0.47 -9.55
N ALA A 238 11.06 1.24 -10.24
CA ALA A 238 12.39 1.62 -9.77
C ALA A 238 12.40 2.34 -8.40
N ASP A 239 11.33 3.06 -8.04
CA ASP A 239 11.19 3.78 -6.77
C ASP A 239 10.77 2.89 -5.59
N GLN A 240 10.28 1.67 -5.86
CA GLN A 240 9.97 0.64 -4.87
C GLN A 240 11.21 -0.14 -4.43
N TRP A 241 12.37 0.17 -5.00
CA TRP A 241 13.66 -0.37 -4.60
C TRP A 241 14.53 0.70 -3.97
N ARG A 242 15.11 0.34 -2.83
CA ARG A 242 16.25 1.02 -2.23
C ARG A 242 17.44 0.08 -2.24
N TRP A 243 18.65 0.63 -2.18
CA TRP A 243 19.86 -0.15 -2.32
C TRP A 243 20.82 0.19 -1.20
N ALA A 244 21.04 -0.76 -0.31
CA ALA A 244 22.07 -0.68 0.72
C ALA A 244 23.44 -0.91 0.07
N ALA A 245 24.36 0.03 0.25
CA ALA A 245 25.72 -0.07 -0.24
C ALA A 245 26.63 -0.63 0.86
N PHE A 246 27.48 -1.59 0.50
CA PHE A 246 28.48 -2.17 1.39
C PHE A 246 29.85 -2.05 0.75
N ALA A 247 30.83 -1.52 1.50
CA ALA A 247 32.22 -1.62 1.11
C ALA A 247 32.69 -3.07 1.28
N THR A 248 33.40 -3.59 0.28
CA THR A 248 33.99 -4.93 0.24
C THR A 248 35.42 -4.83 -0.28
N ALA A 249 36.23 -5.87 -0.10
CA ALA A 249 37.58 -5.90 -0.66
C ALA A 249 37.61 -5.71 -2.19
N GLY A 250 36.56 -6.14 -2.88
CA GLY A 250 36.43 -6.02 -4.34
C GLY A 250 35.71 -4.75 -4.83
N GLY A 251 35.44 -3.78 -3.95
CA GLY A 251 34.71 -2.55 -4.27
C GLY A 251 33.36 -2.43 -3.56
N THR A 252 32.33 -1.94 -4.23
CA THR A 252 31.01 -1.68 -3.61
C THR A 252 29.99 -2.75 -4.00
N GLU A 253 29.38 -3.39 -3.00
CA GLU A 253 28.26 -4.30 -3.22
C GLU A 253 26.93 -3.63 -2.85
N PHE A 254 25.98 -3.63 -3.78
CA PHE A 254 24.61 -3.15 -3.55
C PHE A 254 23.67 -4.31 -3.24
N ARG A 255 22.96 -4.22 -2.12
CA ARG A 255 21.91 -5.18 -1.73
C ARG A 255 20.54 -4.50 -1.77
N PRO A 256 19.51 -5.16 -2.32
CA PRO A 256 18.20 -4.56 -2.47
C PRO A 256 17.45 -4.51 -1.14
N ILE A 257 16.73 -3.41 -0.94
CA ILE A 257 15.73 -3.20 0.10
C ILE A 257 14.41 -2.89 -0.63
N PRO A 258 13.58 -3.90 -0.93
CA PRO A 258 12.22 -3.68 -1.38
C PRO A 258 11.42 -2.85 -0.37
N ARG A 259 10.59 -1.94 -0.86
CA ARG A 259 9.64 -1.14 -0.08
C ARG A 259 8.30 -1.08 -0.81
N ASP A 260 7.29 -0.51 -0.16
CA ASP A 260 5.99 -0.23 -0.78
C ASP A 260 5.29 -1.49 -1.32
N ARG A 261 5.06 -2.44 -0.40
CA ARG A 261 4.41 -3.75 -0.64
C ARG A 261 2.88 -3.65 -0.68
N ASP A 262 2.33 -2.57 -1.25
CA ASP A 262 0.89 -2.30 -1.26
C ASP A 262 0.11 -3.17 -2.27
N GLN A 263 0.83 -3.85 -3.17
CA GLN A 263 0.30 -4.84 -4.11
C GLN A 263 0.58 -6.29 -3.68
N ALA A 264 1.09 -6.53 -2.47
CA ALA A 264 1.26 -7.90 -1.98
C ALA A 264 -0.10 -8.61 -1.86
N PHE A 265 -0.16 -9.84 -2.38
CA PHE A 265 -1.32 -10.71 -2.49
C PHE A 265 -2.45 -10.16 -3.36
N PHE A 266 -2.13 -9.31 -4.34
CA PHE A 266 -3.10 -8.76 -5.26
C PHE A 266 -3.84 -9.88 -6.02
N ARG A 267 -5.18 -9.81 -6.06
CA ARG A 267 -6.04 -10.78 -6.72
C ARG A 267 -7.06 -10.09 -7.61
N PHE A 268 -6.89 -10.25 -8.92
CA PHE A 268 -7.73 -9.62 -9.94
C PHE A 268 -8.30 -10.62 -10.95
N ASP A 269 -8.16 -11.91 -10.70
CA ASP A 269 -8.59 -13.00 -11.57
C ASP A 269 -9.79 -13.77 -11.00
N ASP A 270 -10.66 -13.08 -10.26
CA ASP A 270 -11.77 -13.70 -9.51
C ASP A 270 -13.17 -13.24 -9.92
N GLY A 271 -13.30 -12.34 -10.89
CA GLY A 271 -14.56 -11.97 -11.56
C GLY A 271 -14.60 -12.40 -13.02
N TRP A 272 -15.79 -12.42 -13.62
CA TRP A 272 -15.91 -12.72 -15.05
C TRP A 272 -15.17 -11.69 -15.92
N LEU A 273 -15.41 -10.41 -15.70
CA LEU A 273 -14.83 -9.32 -16.49
C LEU A 273 -13.34 -9.15 -16.19
N THR A 274 -12.96 -9.23 -14.92
CA THR A 274 -11.56 -9.06 -14.51
C THR A 274 -10.69 -10.22 -15.01
N ARG A 275 -11.20 -11.45 -15.08
CA ARG A 275 -10.54 -12.57 -15.81
C ARG A 275 -10.41 -12.30 -17.31
N ALA A 276 -11.46 -11.79 -17.96
CA ALA A 276 -11.42 -11.50 -19.39
C ALA A 276 -10.36 -10.43 -19.70
N VAL A 277 -10.33 -9.35 -18.93
CA VAL A 277 -9.32 -8.29 -19.04
C VAL A 277 -7.92 -8.82 -18.77
N GLY A 278 -7.74 -9.61 -17.72
CA GLY A 278 -6.45 -10.23 -17.37
C GLY A 278 -5.91 -11.11 -18.51
N ARG A 279 -6.75 -11.98 -19.09
CA ARG A 279 -6.36 -12.83 -20.22
C ARG A 279 -6.02 -12.04 -21.48
N ALA A 280 -6.80 -11.01 -21.81
CA ALA A 280 -6.53 -10.17 -22.98
C ALA A 280 -5.22 -9.39 -22.86
N SER A 281 -4.83 -9.00 -21.66
CA SER A 281 -3.56 -8.31 -21.41
C SER A 281 -2.35 -9.25 -21.43
N THR A 282 -2.51 -10.52 -21.00
CA THR A 282 -1.48 -11.56 -21.18
C THR A 282 -1.25 -11.90 -22.65
N VAL A 283 -2.30 -11.97 -23.48
CA VAL A 283 -2.18 -12.28 -24.92
C VAL A 283 -1.52 -11.14 -25.72
N ARG A 284 -1.59 -9.90 -25.25
CA ARG A 284 -0.94 -8.75 -25.89
C ARG A 284 0.53 -8.54 -25.52
N SER A 285 1.04 -9.31 -24.56
CA SER A 285 2.41 -9.16 -24.02
C SER A 285 3.31 -10.38 -24.26
N ILE A 286 2.85 -11.32 -25.11
CA ILE A 286 3.62 -12.40 -25.73
C ILE A 286 3.73 -12.06 -27.22
#